data_AF-H7EKG1-F1
#
_entry.id   AF-H7EKG1-F1
#
_cell.length_a   1.000
_cell.length_b   1.000
_cell.length_c   1.000
_cell.angle_alpha   90.00
_cell.angle_beta   90.00
_cell.angle_gamma   90.00
#
_symmetry.space_group_name_H-M   'P 1'
#
loop_
_entity.id
_entity.type
_entity.pdbx_description
1 polymer ?
#
loop_
_entity_poly.entity_id
_entity_poly.type
_entity_poly.pdbx_seq_one_letter_code
_entity_poly.pdbx_strand_id
1 'polypeptide(L)'
;MQKTDKKNISQEEVDEIAETLPLDAKMPKVTNSDLEILTQDEIDSLLSTMDSVADEYDSTLRQMLISLRDCLRNEYAHFLYCVERLSSSFDEDDSLSDDFCIDGEKAKPLWQEKLTDEQQKKFDSLCVEAEKLIADIQELVAYALELMECEELSDSQIEECNEKFLSLAEMVISQFALSSIIQKMPGDALSKIKAIRKSVFRSFQAFFNSVFSLGKKNPLFDKKMLYDFWVVSQTEKITVDDNSENDEDSIFYKKIIIEQSEEKKRIWNEFFGDGN
;
A
#
# COMPACT_ATOMS: atom_id res chain seq x y z
N MET A 1 -32.26 -14.32 30.71
CA MET A 1 -32.75 -12.94 30.53
C MET A 1 -32.48 -12.15 31.81
N GLN A 2 -31.41 -11.37 31.83
CA GLN A 2 -31.30 -10.18 32.67
C GLN A 2 -30.64 -9.12 31.79
N LYS A 3 -31.42 -8.11 31.38
CA LYS A 3 -30.91 -6.89 30.78
C LYS A 3 -30.40 -6.02 31.93
N THR A 4 -29.15 -5.60 31.89
CA THR A 4 -28.65 -4.49 32.70
C THR A 4 -28.63 -3.24 31.81
N ASP A 5 -29.61 -2.38 32.04
CA ASP A 5 -29.74 -1.08 31.38
C ASP A 5 -28.56 -0.18 31.78
N LYS A 6 -27.88 0.42 30.79
CA LYS A 6 -26.99 1.56 31.02
C LYS A 6 -27.85 2.76 31.39
N LYS A 7 -27.86 3.14 32.67
CA LYS A 7 -28.38 4.42 33.12
C LYS A 7 -27.45 5.52 32.60
N ASN A 8 -27.96 6.42 31.77
CA ASN A 8 -27.29 7.68 31.50
C ASN A 8 -27.35 8.52 32.79
N ILE A 9 -26.20 9.05 33.17
CA ILE A 9 -26.08 10.02 34.27
C ILE A 9 -26.86 11.27 33.87
N SER A 10 -27.70 11.75 34.78
CA SER A 10 -28.51 12.95 34.57
C SER A 10 -27.66 14.22 34.72
N GLN A 11 -28.07 15.31 34.08
CA GLN A 11 -27.35 16.58 34.18
C GLN A 11 -27.29 17.09 35.64
N GLU A 12 -28.30 16.80 36.46
CA GLU A 12 -28.28 17.12 37.89
C GLU A 12 -27.17 16.36 38.66
N GLU A 13 -26.87 15.10 38.29
CA GLU A 13 -25.74 14.35 38.88
C GLU A 13 -24.39 14.88 38.39
N VAL A 14 -24.31 15.43 37.16
CA VAL A 14 -23.11 16.10 36.65
C VAL A 14 -22.85 17.40 37.40
N ASP A 15 -23.90 18.16 37.68
CA ASP A 15 -23.81 19.45 38.38
C ASP A 15 -23.44 19.25 39.87
N GLU A 16 -23.94 18.18 40.52
CA GLU A 16 -23.55 17.79 41.89
C GLU A 16 -22.05 17.39 41.99
N ILE A 17 -21.49 16.76 40.95
CA ILE A 17 -20.06 16.43 40.87
C ILE A 17 -19.22 17.69 40.61
N ALA A 18 -19.75 18.64 39.83
CA ALA A 18 -19.07 19.92 39.58
C ALA A 18 -18.99 20.79 40.84
N GLU A 19 -19.99 20.75 41.73
CA GLU A 19 -19.98 21.48 43.01
C GLU A 19 -19.02 20.89 44.06
N THR A 20 -18.63 19.61 43.92
CA THR A 20 -17.71 18.93 44.85
C THR A 20 -16.24 18.99 44.44
N LEU A 21 -15.94 19.51 43.24
CA LEU A 21 -14.58 19.71 42.77
C LEU A 21 -13.98 21.01 43.34
N PRO A 22 -12.89 20.95 44.14
CA PRO A 22 -12.26 22.15 44.65
C PRO A 22 -11.72 22.99 43.48
N LEU A 23 -12.18 24.26 43.40
CA LEU A 23 -11.92 25.23 42.32
C LEU A 23 -10.44 25.51 42.00
N ASP A 24 -9.50 24.99 42.79
CA ASP A 24 -8.04 25.16 42.62
C ASP A 24 -7.27 23.84 42.40
N ALA A 25 -7.95 22.74 42.04
CA ALA A 25 -7.24 21.54 41.61
C ALA A 25 -6.54 21.81 40.27
N LYS A 26 -5.22 22.11 40.33
CA LYS A 26 -4.36 22.17 39.14
C LYS A 26 -4.60 20.93 38.29
N MET A 27 -4.89 21.12 37.00
CA MET A 27 -4.92 20.03 36.03
C MET A 27 -3.65 19.20 36.21
N PRO A 28 -3.76 17.86 36.28
CA PRO A 28 -2.59 17.00 36.29
C PRO A 28 -1.79 17.31 35.02
N LYS A 29 -0.51 17.62 35.17
CA LYS A 29 0.39 17.69 34.03
C LYS A 29 0.39 16.31 33.40
N VAL A 30 -0.17 16.21 32.20
CA VAL A 30 0.06 15.08 31.32
C VAL A 30 1.55 15.11 30.98
N THR A 31 2.36 14.41 31.76
CA THR A 31 3.65 13.94 31.28
C THR A 31 3.32 12.92 30.19
N ASN A 32 3.85 13.14 28.99
CA ASN A 32 3.68 12.28 27.80
C ASN A 32 4.25 10.86 28.01
N SER A 33 3.86 10.13 29.06
CA SER A 33 4.26 8.74 29.29
C SER A 33 3.34 7.73 28.61
N ASP A 34 2.14 8.16 28.18
CA ASP A 34 1.10 7.22 27.72
C ASP A 34 0.91 7.26 26.19
N LEU A 35 1.80 7.96 25.49
CA LEU A 35 2.03 7.85 24.05
C LEU A 35 3.51 7.55 23.86
N GLU A 36 3.93 6.29 24.09
CA GLU A 36 5.20 5.80 23.58
C GLU A 36 5.14 5.83 22.05
N ILE A 37 5.53 6.97 21.48
CA ILE A 37 5.93 7.05 20.09
C ILE A 37 7.13 6.11 19.98
N LEU A 38 7.00 5.04 19.17
CA LEU A 38 8.09 4.12 18.88
C LEU A 38 9.37 4.93 18.62
N THR A 39 10.43 4.61 19.35
CA THR A 39 11.72 5.24 19.13
C THR A 39 12.21 4.92 17.72
N GLN A 40 13.05 5.79 17.15
CA GLN A 40 13.60 5.56 15.81
C GLN A 40 14.31 4.21 15.73
N ASP A 41 14.96 3.75 16.81
CA ASP A 41 15.60 2.44 16.89
C ASP A 41 14.59 1.27 16.89
N GLU A 42 13.40 1.45 17.48
CA GLU A 42 12.32 0.47 17.42
C GLU A 42 11.65 0.44 16.05
N ILE A 43 11.52 1.60 15.41
CA ILE A 43 11.08 1.70 14.00
C ILE A 43 12.10 1.03 13.10
N ASP A 44 13.39 1.31 13.27
CA ASP A 44 14.47 0.73 12.47
C ASP A 44 14.61 -0.78 12.73
N SER A 45 14.36 -1.25 13.97
CA SER A 45 14.29 -2.68 14.31
C SER A 45 13.07 -3.37 13.65
N LEU A 46 11.89 -2.74 13.68
CA LEU A 46 10.67 -3.22 13.01
C LEU A 46 10.81 -3.21 11.47
N LEU A 47 11.51 -2.22 10.92
CA LEU A 47 11.82 -2.15 9.50
C LEU A 47 12.91 -3.15 9.10
N SER A 48 13.91 -3.40 9.97
CA SER A 48 14.97 -4.38 9.73
C SER A 48 14.45 -5.83 9.74
N THR A 49 13.34 -6.09 10.43
CA THR A 49 12.75 -7.43 10.55
C THR A 49 11.82 -7.80 9.40
N MET A 50 11.37 -6.84 8.58
CA MET A 50 10.42 -7.11 7.49
C MET A 50 11.02 -7.86 6.29
N ASP A 51 12.33 -7.76 6.07
CA ASP A 51 13.04 -8.45 4.98
C ASP A 51 14.40 -9.06 5.41
N SER A 52 14.71 -9.12 6.72
CA SER A 52 15.87 -9.86 7.22
C SER A 52 15.59 -11.35 7.24
N VAL A 53 16.53 -12.12 6.70
CA VAL A 53 16.54 -13.59 6.72
C VAL A 53 17.92 -14.06 7.16
N ALA A 54 18.05 -15.32 7.57
CA ALA A 54 19.36 -15.88 7.85
C ALA A 54 20.23 -15.88 6.56
N ASP A 55 21.55 -15.73 6.72
CA ASP A 55 22.51 -15.61 5.60
C ASP A 55 22.38 -16.74 4.57
N GLU A 56 21.93 -17.94 4.98
CA GLU A 56 21.71 -19.09 4.10
C GLU A 56 20.53 -18.94 3.12
N TYR A 57 19.66 -17.95 3.34
CA TYR A 57 18.53 -17.59 2.45
C TYR A 57 18.82 -16.30 1.66
N ASP A 58 19.87 -15.56 2.00
CA ASP A 58 20.19 -14.30 1.32
C ASP A 58 20.89 -14.58 -0.02
N SER A 59 20.52 -13.81 -1.05
CA SER A 59 21.11 -13.90 -2.39
C SER A 59 20.98 -12.58 -3.12
N THR A 60 21.78 -12.40 -4.17
CA THR A 60 21.73 -11.17 -4.97
C THR A 60 20.38 -11.07 -5.68
N LEU A 61 19.90 -12.17 -6.27
CA LEU A 61 18.58 -12.23 -6.92
C LEU A 61 17.46 -11.83 -5.96
N ARG A 62 17.50 -12.27 -4.70
CA ARG A 62 16.52 -11.91 -3.67
C ARG A 62 16.47 -10.39 -3.46
N GLN A 63 17.63 -9.76 -3.26
CA GLN A 63 17.72 -8.31 -3.06
C GLN A 63 17.24 -7.52 -4.29
N MET A 64 17.46 -8.07 -5.49
CA MET A 64 16.95 -7.48 -6.73
C MET A 64 15.44 -7.56 -6.85
N LEU A 65 14.82 -8.68 -6.47
CA LEU A 65 13.36 -8.82 -6.42
C LEU A 65 12.72 -7.88 -5.38
N ILE A 66 13.38 -7.69 -4.23
CA ILE A 66 12.99 -6.71 -3.21
C ILE A 66 13.07 -5.29 -3.78
N SER A 67 14.16 -4.94 -4.45
CA SER A 67 14.34 -3.62 -5.06
C SER A 67 13.25 -3.33 -6.09
N LEU A 68 12.94 -4.30 -6.97
CA LEU A 68 11.85 -4.19 -7.94
C LEU A 68 10.48 -4.00 -7.27
N ARG A 69 10.22 -4.70 -6.16
CA ARG A 69 9.00 -4.54 -5.35
C ARG A 69 8.92 -3.13 -4.76
N ASP A 70 10.03 -2.63 -4.25
CA ASP A 70 10.10 -1.32 -3.59
C ASP A 70 9.96 -0.16 -4.60
N CYS A 71 10.43 -0.31 -5.84
CA CYS A 71 10.12 0.63 -6.92
C CYS A 71 8.61 0.78 -7.15
N LEU A 72 7.83 -0.32 -7.08
CA LEU A 72 6.36 -0.25 -7.18
C LEU A 72 5.72 0.29 -5.91
N ARG A 73 6.10 -0.26 -4.75
CA ARG A 73 5.44 0.00 -3.47
C ARG A 73 5.77 1.38 -2.93
N ASN A 74 7.03 1.79 -3.01
CA ASN A 74 7.51 2.99 -2.37
C ASN A 74 7.53 4.13 -3.39
N GLU A 75 8.21 3.96 -4.53
CA GLU A 75 8.44 5.09 -5.45
C GLU A 75 7.21 5.40 -6.31
N TYR A 76 6.68 4.41 -7.02
CA TYR A 76 5.53 4.61 -7.89
C TYR A 76 4.25 4.96 -7.10
N ALA A 77 3.99 4.26 -5.99
CA ALA A 77 2.84 4.59 -5.14
C ALA A 77 2.98 5.97 -4.49
N HIS A 78 4.18 6.36 -4.04
CA HIS A 78 4.43 7.70 -3.51
C HIS A 78 4.21 8.78 -4.57
N PHE A 79 4.65 8.55 -5.81
CA PHE A 79 4.34 9.45 -6.93
C PHE A 79 2.82 9.67 -7.07
N LEU A 80 2.04 8.58 -7.12
CA LEU A 80 0.57 8.68 -7.24
C LEU A 80 -0.04 9.42 -6.04
N TYR A 81 0.42 9.12 -4.83
CA TYR A 81 0.01 9.81 -3.60
C TYR A 81 0.31 11.32 -3.64
N CYS A 82 1.52 11.71 -4.04
CA CYS A 82 1.91 13.11 -4.15
C CYS A 82 1.11 13.86 -5.21
N VAL A 83 0.81 13.21 -6.34
CA VAL A 83 -0.07 13.77 -7.37
C VAL A 83 -1.49 13.99 -6.84
N GLU A 84 -2.03 13.02 -6.09
CA GLU A 84 -3.35 13.14 -5.47
C GLU A 84 -3.43 14.33 -4.50
N ARG A 85 -2.36 14.55 -3.71
CA ARG A 85 -2.24 15.67 -2.77
C ARG A 85 -2.17 17.06 -3.43
N LEU A 86 -1.88 17.15 -4.73
CA LEU A 86 -1.94 18.44 -5.44
C LEU A 86 -3.37 19.01 -5.50
N SER A 87 -4.41 18.16 -5.39
CA SER A 87 -5.81 18.59 -5.31
C SER A 87 -6.15 19.31 -4.00
N SER A 88 -5.38 19.04 -2.95
CA SER A 88 -5.66 19.50 -1.58
C SER A 88 -4.95 20.82 -1.24
N SER A 89 -4.69 21.68 -2.23
CA SER A 89 -3.74 22.79 -2.06
C SER A 89 -4.05 23.70 -0.86
N PHE A 90 -3.15 23.64 0.13
CA PHE A 90 -2.91 24.54 1.27
C PHE A 90 -4.05 24.80 2.25
N ASP A 91 -4.28 23.84 3.15
CA ASP A 91 -4.50 24.16 4.57
C ASP A 91 -3.29 23.65 5.35
N GLU A 92 -2.15 24.36 5.25
CA GLU A 92 -1.28 24.49 6.42
C GLU A 92 -1.91 25.58 7.29
N ASP A 93 -3.03 25.25 7.92
CA ASP A 93 -3.51 25.98 9.08
C ASP A 93 -3.81 24.92 10.14
N ASP A 94 -2.89 24.81 11.10
CA ASP A 94 -3.07 24.16 12.40
C ASP A 94 -4.17 24.89 13.20
N SER A 95 -5.39 24.90 12.67
CA SER A 95 -6.57 25.34 13.39
C SER A 95 -7.60 24.22 13.38
N LEU A 96 -7.51 23.40 14.43
CA LEU A 96 -8.69 22.78 15.01
C LEU A 96 -9.69 23.91 15.34
N SER A 97 -10.59 24.21 14.41
CA SER A 97 -11.80 24.94 14.71
C SER A 97 -12.99 24.04 14.41
N ASP A 98 -13.45 23.38 15.47
CA ASP A 98 -14.82 22.88 15.60
C ASP A 98 -15.76 24.09 15.56
N ASP A 99 -16.22 24.44 14.36
CA ASP A 99 -17.57 24.95 14.07
C ASP A 99 -17.59 25.56 12.68
N PHE A 100 -18.29 24.93 11.73
CA PHE A 100 -19.25 25.63 10.88
C PHE A 100 -20.06 24.60 10.06
N CYS A 101 -21.32 24.40 10.45
CA CYS A 101 -22.35 23.91 9.54
C CYS A 101 -22.56 24.93 8.42
N ILE A 102 -22.45 24.52 7.15
CA ILE A 102 -23.08 25.24 6.04
C ILE A 102 -23.85 24.24 5.18
N ASP A 103 -25.18 24.39 5.23
CA ASP A 103 -26.14 23.86 4.28
C ASP A 103 -25.79 24.26 2.83
N GLY A 104 -25.81 23.29 1.91
CA GLY A 104 -26.13 23.56 0.49
C GLY A 104 -25.06 24.14 -0.43
N GLU A 105 -23.80 24.31 -0.01
CA GLU A 105 -22.74 24.67 -0.97
C GLU A 105 -22.35 23.46 -1.83
N LYS A 106 -22.55 23.58 -3.14
CA LYS A 106 -21.95 22.65 -4.12
C LYS A 106 -20.46 22.59 -3.81
N ALA A 107 -20.00 21.45 -3.30
CA ALA A 107 -18.58 21.19 -3.08
C ALA A 107 -17.80 21.68 -4.31
N LYS A 108 -16.85 22.61 -4.09
CA LYS A 108 -16.01 23.12 -5.16
C LYS A 108 -15.40 21.92 -5.90
N PRO A 109 -15.35 21.94 -7.25
CA PRO A 109 -14.78 20.83 -7.98
C PRO A 109 -13.33 20.61 -7.52
N LEU A 110 -13.02 19.35 -7.19
CA LEU A 110 -11.72 18.91 -6.66
C LEU A 110 -10.54 19.36 -7.54
N TRP A 111 -10.77 19.45 -8.85
CA TRP A 111 -9.85 20.01 -9.83
C TRP A 111 -10.55 21.11 -10.63
N GLN A 112 -9.81 22.15 -10.97
CA GLN A 112 -10.25 23.13 -11.96
C GLN A 112 -10.10 22.56 -13.39
N GLU A 113 -10.53 23.28 -14.43
CA GLU A 113 -10.35 22.85 -15.83
C GLU A 113 -8.86 22.67 -16.20
N LYS A 114 -7.96 23.38 -15.52
CA LYS A 114 -6.51 23.32 -15.65
C LYS A 114 -5.84 23.36 -14.28
N LEU A 115 -4.62 22.82 -14.18
CA LEU A 115 -3.79 23.01 -12.99
C LEU A 115 -3.39 24.49 -12.88
N THR A 116 -3.28 25.01 -11.65
CA THR A 116 -2.67 26.31 -11.41
C THR A 116 -1.18 26.27 -11.77
N ASP A 117 -0.55 27.42 -12.00
CA ASP A 117 0.89 27.47 -12.35
C ASP A 117 1.78 26.79 -11.30
N GLU A 118 1.43 26.91 -10.01
CA GLU A 118 2.15 26.25 -8.93
C GLU A 118 1.92 24.72 -8.92
N GLN A 119 0.67 24.28 -9.09
CA GLN A 119 0.33 22.86 -9.21
C GLN A 119 1.02 22.23 -10.42
N GLN A 120 1.04 22.93 -11.56
CA GLN A 120 1.67 22.48 -12.78
C GLN A 120 3.18 22.32 -12.59
N LYS A 121 3.84 23.29 -11.94
CA LYS A 121 5.27 23.20 -11.64
C LYS A 121 5.62 21.99 -10.75
N LYS A 122 4.84 21.74 -9.69
CA LYS A 122 5.03 20.57 -8.81
C LYS A 122 4.73 19.27 -9.56
N PHE A 123 3.64 19.24 -10.33
CA PHE A 123 3.25 18.11 -11.15
C PHE A 123 4.33 17.72 -12.16
N ASP A 124 4.93 18.70 -12.84
CA ASP A 124 6.01 18.44 -13.79
C ASP A 124 7.26 17.90 -13.11
N SER A 125 7.61 18.38 -11.91
CA SER A 125 8.70 17.81 -11.11
C SER A 125 8.44 16.35 -10.75
N LEU A 126 7.25 16.04 -10.24
CA LEU A 126 6.83 14.68 -9.90
C LEU A 126 6.85 13.75 -11.13
N CYS A 127 6.41 14.25 -12.29
CA CYS A 127 6.44 13.47 -13.52
C CYS A 127 7.88 13.15 -13.96
N VAL A 128 8.82 14.08 -13.82
CA VAL A 128 10.23 13.83 -14.17
C VAL A 128 10.84 12.75 -13.27
N GLU A 129 10.51 12.75 -11.98
CA GLU A 129 10.95 11.70 -11.05
C GLU A 129 10.34 10.34 -11.42
N ALA A 130 9.04 10.28 -11.69
CA ALA A 130 8.38 9.04 -12.11
C ALA A 130 8.84 8.54 -13.50
N GLU A 131 9.29 9.44 -14.38
CA GLU A 131 9.89 9.08 -15.66
C GLU A 131 11.29 8.46 -15.49
N LYS A 132 12.07 8.93 -14.52
CA LYS A 132 13.37 8.32 -14.16
C LYS A 132 13.21 6.91 -13.60
N LEU A 133 12.20 6.71 -12.74
CA LEU A 133 11.86 5.41 -12.19
C LEU A 133 11.68 4.34 -13.29
N ILE A 134 11.19 4.70 -14.48
CA ILE A 134 11.06 3.76 -15.60
C ILE A 134 12.42 3.22 -16.04
N ALA A 135 13.45 4.06 -16.10
CA ALA A 135 14.80 3.66 -16.45
C ALA A 135 15.43 2.80 -15.34
N ASP A 136 15.22 3.19 -14.08
CA ASP A 136 15.72 2.43 -12.93
C ASP A 136 15.11 1.02 -12.88
N ILE A 137 13.80 0.90 -13.12
CA ILE A 137 13.13 -0.41 -13.26
C ILE A 137 13.76 -1.22 -14.39
N GLN A 138 14.03 -0.61 -15.55
CA GLN A 138 14.63 -1.33 -16.68
C GLN A 138 16.03 -1.86 -16.38
N GLU A 139 16.84 -1.08 -15.66
CA GLU A 139 18.17 -1.51 -15.21
C GLU A 139 18.08 -2.65 -14.19
N LEU A 140 17.22 -2.53 -13.18
CA LEU A 140 16.99 -3.58 -12.20
C LEU A 140 16.47 -4.87 -12.86
N VAL A 141 15.59 -4.75 -13.86
CA VAL A 141 15.07 -5.87 -14.64
C VAL A 141 16.17 -6.58 -15.43
N ALA A 142 17.03 -5.82 -16.12
CA ALA A 142 18.14 -6.40 -16.86
C ALA A 142 19.08 -7.18 -15.93
N TYR A 143 19.39 -6.60 -14.77
CA TYR A 143 20.28 -7.23 -13.81
C TYR A 143 19.64 -8.47 -13.14
N ALA A 144 18.35 -8.42 -12.79
CA ALA A 144 17.65 -9.57 -12.26
C ALA A 144 17.62 -10.75 -13.26
N LEU A 145 17.45 -10.47 -14.55
CA LEU A 145 17.48 -11.51 -15.59
C LEU A 145 18.87 -12.12 -15.77
N GLU A 146 19.94 -11.32 -15.66
CA GLU A 146 21.32 -11.83 -15.68
C GLU A 146 21.59 -12.76 -14.49
N LEU A 147 21.15 -12.37 -13.28
CA LEU A 147 21.27 -13.18 -12.08
C LEU A 147 20.50 -14.50 -12.19
N MET A 148 19.29 -14.50 -12.78
CA MET A 148 18.54 -15.74 -13.03
C MET A 148 19.28 -16.72 -13.95
N GLU A 149 20.13 -16.24 -14.86
CA GLU A 149 20.92 -17.12 -15.73
C GLU A 149 22.27 -17.55 -15.14
N CYS A 150 22.86 -16.73 -14.26
CA CYS A 150 24.26 -16.87 -13.84
C CYS A 150 24.48 -17.17 -12.35
N GLU A 151 23.56 -16.77 -11.46
CA GLU A 151 23.70 -16.99 -10.02
C GLU A 151 23.37 -18.45 -9.66
N GLU A 152 24.31 -19.15 -9.03
CA GLU A 152 24.09 -20.50 -8.51
C GLU A 152 23.41 -20.39 -7.15
N LEU A 153 22.11 -20.67 -7.10
CA LEU A 153 21.28 -20.60 -5.89
C LEU A 153 21.09 -21.99 -5.26
N SER A 154 21.12 -22.05 -3.93
CA SER A 154 20.66 -23.23 -3.17
C SER A 154 19.14 -23.37 -3.22
N ASP A 155 18.62 -24.55 -2.89
CA ASP A 155 17.17 -24.78 -2.79
C ASP A 155 16.49 -23.80 -1.82
N SER A 156 17.14 -23.48 -0.69
CA SER A 156 16.63 -22.52 0.31
C SER A 156 16.58 -21.09 -0.23
N GLN A 157 17.59 -20.67 -0.98
CA GLN A 157 17.61 -19.35 -1.62
C GLN A 157 16.58 -19.25 -2.75
N ILE A 158 16.35 -20.34 -3.48
CA ILE A 158 15.30 -20.40 -4.51
C ILE A 158 13.92 -20.26 -3.88
N GLU A 159 13.65 -20.92 -2.76
CA GLU A 159 12.40 -20.80 -2.01
C GLU A 159 12.15 -19.35 -1.59
N GLU A 160 13.13 -18.70 -0.97
CA GLU A 160 13.04 -17.29 -0.55
C GLU A 160 12.88 -16.34 -1.75
N CYS A 161 13.59 -16.56 -2.85
CA CYS A 161 13.42 -15.77 -4.07
C CYS A 161 12.00 -15.92 -4.65
N ASN A 162 11.42 -17.12 -4.57
CA ASN A 162 10.06 -17.38 -5.01
C ASN A 162 9.01 -16.65 -4.15
N GLU A 163 9.24 -16.52 -2.84
CA GLU A 163 8.38 -15.69 -1.99
C GLU A 163 8.40 -14.21 -2.41
N LYS A 164 9.59 -13.66 -2.67
CA LYS A 164 9.72 -12.26 -3.15
C LYS A 164 9.15 -12.08 -4.55
N PHE A 165 9.30 -13.08 -5.42
CA PHE A 165 8.74 -13.07 -6.77
C PHE A 165 7.20 -13.09 -6.76
N LEU A 166 6.60 -13.91 -5.89
CA LEU A 166 5.15 -13.92 -5.66
C LEU A 166 4.66 -12.56 -5.11
N SER A 167 5.35 -12.02 -4.11
CA SER A 167 5.04 -10.71 -3.52
C SER A 167 5.07 -9.58 -4.57
N LEU A 168 6.07 -9.59 -5.45
CA LEU A 168 6.16 -8.64 -6.56
C LEU A 168 4.96 -8.76 -7.53
N ALA A 169 4.55 -9.99 -7.87
CA ALA A 169 3.39 -10.23 -8.73
C ALA A 169 2.08 -9.74 -8.09
N GLU A 170 1.89 -9.98 -6.79
CA GLU A 170 0.74 -9.48 -6.03
C GLU A 170 0.70 -7.93 -6.00
N MET A 171 1.87 -7.31 -5.86
CA MET A 171 2.00 -5.85 -5.86
C MET A 171 1.62 -5.25 -7.20
N VAL A 172 2.07 -5.82 -8.31
CA VAL A 172 1.68 -5.42 -9.66
C VAL A 172 0.16 -5.39 -9.81
N ILE A 173 -0.55 -6.42 -9.37
CA ILE A 173 -2.01 -6.50 -9.50
C ILE A 173 -2.70 -5.39 -8.69
N SER A 174 -2.10 -4.96 -7.59
CA SER A 174 -2.68 -4.02 -6.63
C SER A 174 -2.39 -2.55 -6.95
N GLN A 175 -1.20 -2.23 -7.46
CA GLN A 175 -0.69 -0.85 -7.53
C GLN A 175 -1.04 -0.11 -8.83
N PHE A 176 -1.55 -0.79 -9.85
CA PHE A 176 -1.89 -0.13 -11.11
C PHE A 176 -3.32 0.43 -11.17
N ALA A 177 -4.13 0.38 -10.11
CA ALA A 177 -5.42 1.08 -10.11
C ALA A 177 -5.24 2.59 -9.85
N LEU A 178 -5.83 3.46 -10.68
CA LEU A 178 -5.80 4.90 -10.42
C LEU A 178 -6.93 5.30 -9.49
N SER A 179 -6.63 6.12 -8.47
CA SER A 179 -7.63 6.66 -7.56
C SER A 179 -8.67 7.52 -8.29
N SER A 180 -9.87 7.63 -7.72
CA SER A 180 -10.95 8.45 -8.27
C SER A 180 -10.59 9.95 -8.33
N ILE A 181 -9.65 10.40 -7.50
CA ILE A 181 -9.13 11.77 -7.49
C ILE A 181 -8.29 12.01 -8.73
N ILE A 182 -7.32 11.14 -9.01
CA ILE A 182 -6.47 11.23 -10.19
C ILE A 182 -7.31 11.16 -11.47
N GLN A 183 -8.33 10.29 -11.51
CA GLN A 183 -9.20 10.16 -12.68
C GLN A 183 -9.96 11.44 -13.06
N LYS A 184 -10.12 12.38 -12.11
CA LYS A 184 -10.80 13.66 -12.32
C LYS A 184 -9.84 14.82 -12.65
N MET A 185 -8.54 14.56 -12.77
CA MET A 185 -7.55 15.58 -13.11
C MET A 185 -7.81 16.21 -14.49
N PRO A 186 -7.30 17.44 -14.74
CA PRO A 186 -7.32 18.06 -16.06
C PRO A 186 -6.78 17.12 -17.14
N GLY A 187 -7.39 17.17 -18.33
CA GLY A 187 -7.15 16.19 -19.40
C GLY A 187 -5.67 16.00 -19.77
N ASP A 188 -4.90 17.08 -19.83
CA ASP A 188 -3.47 17.03 -20.17
C ASP A 188 -2.66 16.33 -19.07
N ALA A 189 -2.90 16.68 -17.80
CA ALA A 189 -2.23 16.07 -16.65
C ALA A 189 -2.61 14.59 -16.48
N LEU A 190 -3.91 14.27 -16.62
CA LEU A 190 -4.40 12.89 -16.60
C LEU A 190 -3.77 12.05 -17.72
N SER A 191 -3.60 12.62 -18.91
CA SER A 191 -2.96 11.93 -20.04
C SER A 191 -1.50 11.60 -19.75
N LYS A 192 -0.76 12.53 -19.12
CA LYS A 192 0.63 12.33 -18.72
C LYS A 192 0.76 11.23 -17.66
N ILE A 193 -0.09 11.22 -16.62
CA ILE A 193 -0.11 10.15 -15.61
C ILE A 193 -0.44 8.79 -16.23
N LYS A 194 -1.41 8.74 -17.15
CA LYS A 194 -1.74 7.51 -17.87
C LYS A 194 -0.58 7.01 -18.70
N ALA A 195 0.21 7.90 -19.32
CA ALA A 195 1.40 7.53 -20.07
C ALA A 195 2.48 6.94 -19.15
N ILE A 196 2.78 7.60 -18.03
CA ILE A 196 3.75 7.11 -17.01
C ILE A 196 3.30 5.74 -16.49
N ARG A 197 2.04 5.63 -16.04
CA ARG A 197 1.43 4.37 -15.58
C ARG A 197 1.62 3.25 -16.60
N LYS A 198 1.32 3.53 -17.88
CA LYS A 198 1.43 2.54 -18.96
C LYS A 198 2.88 2.13 -19.21
N SER A 199 3.83 3.04 -19.08
CA SER A 199 5.25 2.73 -19.21
C SER A 199 5.75 1.87 -18.06
N VAL A 200 5.45 2.24 -16.80
CA VAL A 200 5.78 1.42 -15.62
C VAL A 200 5.17 0.02 -15.73
N PHE A 201 3.88 -0.05 -16.08
CA PHE A 201 3.18 -1.32 -16.34
C PHE A 201 3.91 -2.18 -17.37
N ARG A 202 4.29 -1.60 -18.51
CA ARG A 202 5.00 -2.31 -19.58
C ARG A 202 6.39 -2.77 -19.16
N SER A 203 7.11 -2.01 -18.35
CA SER A 203 8.43 -2.42 -17.85
C SER A 203 8.34 -3.68 -16.99
N PHE A 204 7.40 -3.72 -16.03
CA PHE A 204 7.18 -4.92 -15.24
C PHE A 204 6.60 -6.07 -16.08
N GLN A 205 5.71 -5.79 -17.03
CA GLN A 205 5.18 -6.85 -17.90
C GLN A 205 6.29 -7.49 -18.74
N ALA A 206 7.23 -6.68 -19.26
CA ALA A 206 8.40 -7.16 -19.97
C ALA A 206 9.30 -8.03 -19.09
N PHE A 207 9.48 -7.67 -17.82
CA PHE A 207 10.22 -8.48 -16.85
C PHE A 207 9.59 -9.87 -16.71
N PHE A 208 8.32 -9.98 -16.31
CA PHE A 208 7.68 -11.27 -16.11
C PHE A 208 7.65 -12.12 -17.39
N ASN A 209 7.38 -11.51 -18.55
CA ASN A 209 7.44 -12.21 -19.83
C ASN A 209 8.85 -12.76 -20.10
N SER A 210 9.90 -12.00 -19.79
CA SER A 210 11.28 -12.43 -19.95
C SER A 210 11.60 -13.59 -19.02
N VAL A 211 11.24 -13.49 -17.73
CA VAL A 211 11.38 -14.58 -16.74
C VAL A 211 10.71 -15.87 -17.23
N PHE A 212 9.46 -15.79 -17.69
CA PHE A 212 8.75 -16.97 -18.21
C PHE A 212 9.35 -17.53 -19.51
N SER A 213 9.99 -16.68 -20.32
CA SER A 213 10.65 -17.09 -21.56
C SER A 213 11.98 -17.84 -21.33
N LEU A 214 12.61 -17.67 -20.16
CA LEU A 214 13.84 -18.39 -19.80
C LEU A 214 13.60 -19.90 -19.62
N GLY A 215 12.35 -20.32 -19.40
CA GLY A 215 11.95 -21.72 -19.32
C GLY A 215 12.73 -22.48 -18.25
N LYS A 216 13.38 -23.58 -18.64
CA LYS A 216 14.15 -24.43 -17.69
C LYS A 216 15.39 -23.77 -17.09
N LYS A 217 15.81 -22.61 -17.60
CA LYS A 217 16.90 -21.84 -17.00
C LYS A 217 16.43 -20.96 -15.84
N ASN A 218 15.13 -20.69 -15.75
CA ASN A 218 14.56 -19.88 -14.67
C ASN A 218 14.55 -20.70 -13.37
N PRO A 219 15.21 -20.26 -12.28
CA PRO A 219 15.11 -20.92 -10.99
C PRO A 219 13.78 -20.61 -10.28
N LEU A 220 13.03 -19.60 -10.73
CA LEU A 220 11.80 -19.14 -10.09
C LEU A 220 10.55 -19.85 -10.63
N PHE A 221 9.41 -19.58 -9.99
CA PHE A 221 8.11 -20.09 -10.38
C PHE A 221 7.83 -19.88 -11.87
N ASP A 222 7.38 -20.95 -12.51
CA ASP A 222 6.76 -20.83 -13.83
C ASP A 222 5.42 -20.09 -13.71
N LYS A 223 4.91 -19.63 -14.85
CA LYS A 223 3.65 -18.88 -14.93
C LYS A 223 2.47 -19.63 -14.28
N LYS A 224 2.45 -20.96 -14.39
CA LYS A 224 1.37 -21.79 -13.84
C LYS A 224 1.48 -21.87 -12.32
N MET A 225 2.67 -22.13 -11.78
CA MET A 225 2.92 -22.15 -10.34
C MET A 225 2.58 -20.79 -9.72
N LEU A 226 2.99 -19.69 -10.35
CA LEU A 226 2.65 -18.34 -9.87
C LEU A 226 1.13 -18.11 -9.85
N TYR A 227 0.40 -18.57 -10.87
CA TYR A 227 -1.07 -18.52 -10.90
C TYR A 227 -1.70 -19.38 -9.80
N ASP A 228 -1.22 -20.62 -9.64
CA ASP A 228 -1.72 -21.55 -8.64
C ASP A 228 -1.53 -20.96 -7.22
N PHE A 229 -0.34 -20.39 -6.91
CA PHE A 229 -0.09 -19.69 -5.65
C PHE A 229 -0.96 -18.46 -5.46
N TRP A 230 -1.16 -17.66 -6.50
CA TRP A 230 -2.06 -16.50 -6.42
C TRP A 230 -3.50 -16.92 -6.12
N VAL A 231 -4.01 -17.96 -6.78
CA VAL A 231 -5.35 -18.53 -6.52
C VAL A 231 -5.44 -19.08 -5.10
N VAL A 232 -4.42 -19.82 -4.65
CA VAL A 232 -4.35 -20.39 -3.31
C VAL A 232 -4.31 -19.30 -2.23
N SER A 233 -3.48 -18.25 -2.40
CA SER A 233 -3.40 -17.11 -1.48
C SER A 233 -4.73 -16.34 -1.39
N GLN A 234 -5.57 -16.42 -2.42
CA GLN A 234 -6.95 -15.93 -2.34
C GLN A 234 -7.86 -16.87 -1.54
N THR A 235 -7.69 -18.19 -1.65
CA THR A 235 -8.55 -19.19 -0.98
C THR A 235 -8.16 -19.52 0.45
N GLU A 236 -6.89 -19.40 0.85
CA GLU A 236 -6.44 -19.63 2.24
C GLU A 236 -6.89 -18.51 3.19
N LYS A 237 -7.32 -17.36 2.66
CA LYS A 237 -8.12 -16.37 3.41
C LYS A 237 -9.56 -16.83 3.69
N ILE A 238 -9.93 -18.02 3.22
CA ILE A 238 -11.27 -18.61 3.28
C ILE A 238 -11.20 -19.97 3.99
N THR A 239 -10.82 -19.96 5.27
CA THR A 239 -11.27 -21.00 6.21
C THR A 239 -11.56 -20.33 7.55
N VAL A 240 -12.85 -20.07 7.80
CA VAL A 240 -13.37 -19.96 9.16
C VAL A 240 -14.08 -21.28 9.41
N ASP A 241 -13.52 -22.09 10.31
CA ASP A 241 -14.26 -23.20 10.88
C ASP A 241 -15.34 -22.60 11.79
N ASP A 242 -16.61 -22.66 11.35
CA ASP A 242 -17.76 -22.12 12.09
C ASP A 242 -18.05 -22.90 13.41
N ASN A 243 -17.21 -23.88 13.78
CA ASN A 243 -17.40 -24.73 14.96
C ASN A 243 -16.37 -24.57 16.08
N SER A 244 -15.44 -23.60 16.04
CA SER A 244 -14.55 -23.38 17.19
C SER A 244 -15.30 -22.61 18.28
N GLU A 245 -15.96 -23.35 19.17
CA GLU A 245 -16.44 -22.84 20.45
C GLU A 245 -15.28 -22.17 21.20
N ASN A 246 -15.44 -20.88 21.47
CA ASN A 246 -14.84 -20.10 22.55
C ASN A 246 -13.38 -20.39 22.94
N ASP A 247 -12.46 -19.55 22.43
CA ASP A 247 -11.33 -19.09 23.23
C ASP A 247 -11.38 -17.56 23.31
N GLU A 248 -11.62 -17.04 24.51
CA GLU A 248 -11.82 -15.61 24.83
C GLU A 248 -10.51 -14.78 24.75
N ASP A 249 -9.39 -15.36 24.31
CA ASP A 249 -8.10 -14.65 24.14
C ASP A 249 -7.77 -14.31 22.66
N SER A 250 -8.69 -14.56 21.73
CA SER A 250 -8.52 -14.18 20.33
C SER A 250 -8.85 -12.70 20.13
N ILE A 251 -7.82 -11.89 19.83
CA ILE A 251 -7.97 -10.53 19.28
C ILE A 251 -8.74 -10.66 17.96
N PHE A 252 -10.06 -10.49 18.03
CA PHE A 252 -10.99 -10.58 16.91
C PHE A 252 -10.60 -9.57 15.81
N TYR A 253 -9.90 -10.04 14.78
CA TYR A 253 -9.85 -9.33 13.50
C TYR A 253 -11.24 -9.43 12.87
N LYS A 254 -11.96 -8.31 12.85
CA LYS A 254 -13.22 -8.17 12.10
C LYS A 254 -12.94 -8.48 10.62
N LYS A 255 -13.41 -9.65 10.21
CA LYS A 255 -13.45 -10.22 8.85
C LYS A 255 -13.94 -9.18 7.83
N ILE A 256 -13.03 -8.55 7.09
CA ILE A 256 -13.37 -7.78 5.89
C ILE A 256 -13.48 -8.78 4.73
N ILE A 257 -14.70 -8.97 4.23
CA ILE A 257 -14.95 -9.71 3.00
C ILE A 257 -14.38 -8.89 1.85
N ILE A 258 -13.25 -9.30 1.28
CA ILE A 258 -12.80 -8.76 -0.02
C ILE A 258 -13.39 -9.67 -1.09
N GLU A 259 -14.57 -9.31 -1.59
CA GLU A 259 -15.06 -9.87 -2.85
C GLU A 259 -13.99 -9.66 -3.92
N GLN A 260 -13.75 -10.70 -4.73
CA GLN A 260 -12.93 -10.60 -5.93
C GLN A 260 -13.45 -9.41 -6.74
N SER A 261 -12.74 -8.28 -6.75
CA SER A 261 -13.09 -7.26 -7.73
C SER A 261 -12.78 -7.87 -9.09
N GLU A 262 -13.75 -7.92 -9.99
CA GLU A 262 -13.55 -8.32 -11.40
C GLU A 262 -12.37 -7.57 -12.03
N GLU A 263 -12.05 -6.40 -11.48
CA GLU A 263 -10.87 -5.63 -11.77
C GLU A 263 -9.54 -6.35 -11.48
N LYS A 264 -9.36 -7.06 -10.35
CA LYS A 264 -8.11 -7.81 -10.08
C LYS A 264 -7.90 -8.96 -11.06
N LYS A 265 -8.97 -9.70 -11.39
CA LYS A 265 -8.91 -10.74 -12.43
C LYS A 265 -8.60 -10.16 -13.81
N ARG A 266 -9.21 -9.01 -14.13
CA ARG A 266 -8.92 -8.28 -15.37
C ARG A 266 -7.46 -7.85 -15.43
N ILE A 267 -6.91 -7.29 -14.35
CA ILE A 267 -5.50 -6.88 -14.28
C ILE A 267 -4.59 -8.10 -14.40
N TRP A 268 -4.88 -9.21 -13.71
CA TRP A 268 -4.13 -10.45 -13.88
C TRP A 268 -4.09 -10.88 -15.35
N ASN A 269 -5.24 -10.92 -16.02
CA ASN A 269 -5.31 -11.33 -17.43
C ASN A 269 -4.66 -10.31 -18.37
N GLU A 270 -4.76 -9.02 -18.11
CA GLU A 270 -4.11 -7.97 -18.89
C GLU A 270 -2.58 -8.02 -18.74
N PHE A 271 -2.10 -8.39 -17.55
CA PHE A 271 -0.69 -8.40 -17.19
C PHE A 271 0.00 -9.71 -17.55
N PHE A 272 -0.56 -10.82 -17.08
CA PHE A 272 0.00 -12.18 -17.17
C PHE A 272 -0.76 -13.08 -18.14
N GLY A 273 -1.93 -12.70 -18.64
CA GLY A 273 -2.66 -13.52 -19.61
C GLY A 273 -1.83 -13.76 -20.87
N ASP A 274 -2.24 -14.73 -21.70
CA ASP A 274 -1.61 -14.92 -22.99
C ASP A 274 -1.91 -13.68 -23.84
N GLY A 275 -0.90 -12.82 -23.99
CA GLY A 275 -0.94 -11.75 -24.97
C GLY A 275 -1.14 -12.41 -26.33
N ASN A 276 -2.28 -12.14 -26.96
CA ASN A 276 -2.40 -12.33 -28.40
C ASN A 276 -1.37 -11.45 -29.13
#